data_AF-A0A969QA47-F1
#
_entry.id   AF-A0A969QA47-F1
#
_cell.length_a   1.000
_cell.length_b   1.000
_cell.length_c   1.000
_cell.angle_alpha   90.00
_cell.angle_beta   90.00
_cell.angle_gamma   90.00
#
_symmetry.space_group_name_H-M   'P 1'
#
loop_
_entity.id
_entity.type
_entity.pdbx_description
1 polymer ?
#
loop_
_entity_poly.entity_id
_entity_poly.type
_entity_poly.pdbx_seq_one_letter_code
_entity_poly.pdbx_strand_id
1 'polypeptide(L)'
;MAVLECVKPGAQLGQIILAVDLTVAGAIDRTLATIQDLGYDPQIRHVNYSSGVHVLAILKDEQHSEAIDDDYLLEEWLQVRSQINPDAVHLWRGK
;
A
#
# COMPACT_ATOMS: atom_id res chain seq x y z
N MET A 1 12.39 -12.05 -9.22
CA MET A 1 12.58 -10.86 -8.36
C MET A 1 11.37 -9.97 -8.55
N ALA A 2 10.50 -9.88 -7.54
CA ALA A 2 9.38 -8.95 -7.60
C ALA A 2 9.95 -7.53 -7.51
N VAL A 3 9.77 -6.74 -8.55
CA VAL A 3 10.15 -5.33 -8.56
C VAL A 3 9.27 -4.65 -7.51
N LEU A 4 9.85 -4.31 -6.36
CA LEU A 4 9.27 -3.38 -5.41
C LEU A 4 9.20 -2.04 -6.14
N GLU A 5 8.02 -1.69 -6.66
CA GLU A 5 7.81 -0.41 -7.34
C GLU A 5 8.07 0.72 -6.35
N CYS A 6 9.30 1.21 -6.43
CA CYS A 6 9.83 2.23 -5.56
C CYS A 6 9.15 3.56 -5.89
N VAL A 7 8.69 4.21 -4.82
CA VAL A 7 8.28 5.62 -4.72
C VAL A 7 6.86 5.91 -5.23
N LYS A 8 5.94 6.06 -4.27
CA LYS A 8 4.81 6.98 -4.43
C LYS A 8 5.38 8.37 -4.68
N PRO A 9 4.98 9.08 -5.74
CA PRO A 9 5.37 10.47 -5.93
C PRO A 9 5.06 11.27 -4.64
N GLY A 10 6.11 11.69 -3.92
CA GLY A 10 5.98 12.47 -2.68
C GLY A 10 6.22 11.73 -1.35
N ALA A 11 6.62 10.44 -1.34
CA ALA A 11 7.07 9.80 -0.11
C ALA A 11 8.38 10.45 0.41
N GLN A 12 8.41 10.85 1.67
CA GLN A 12 9.59 11.47 2.29
C GLN A 12 10.64 10.43 2.67
N LEU A 13 11.91 10.84 2.79
CA LEU A 13 12.97 9.97 3.31
C LEU A 13 12.53 9.37 4.65
N GLY A 14 12.66 8.06 4.80
CA GLY A 14 12.23 7.35 6.00
C GLY A 14 10.72 7.15 6.11
N GLN A 15 9.93 7.45 5.06
CA GLN A 15 8.52 7.12 5.01
C GLN A 15 8.30 5.76 4.34
N ILE A 16 7.43 4.93 4.92
CA ILE A 16 6.90 3.72 4.28
C ILE A 16 5.38 3.72 4.31
N ILE A 17 4.79 3.36 3.17
CA ILE A 17 3.35 3.30 2.98
C ILE A 17 2.99 1.94 2.42
N LEU A 18 2.18 1.17 3.15
CA LEU A 18 1.50 -0.01 2.65
C LEU A 18 0.07 0.38 2.30
N ALA A 19 -0.33 0.17 1.05
CA ALA A 19 -1.63 0.58 0.55
C ALA A 19 -2.25 -0.46 -0.39
N VAL A 20 -3.57 -0.45 -0.47
CA VAL A 20 -4.35 -1.19 -1.46
C VAL A 20 -5.11 -0.21 -2.34
N ASP A 21 -4.93 -0.31 -3.64
CA ASP A 21 -5.67 0.46 -4.63
C ASP A 21 -7.04 -0.18 -4.88
N LEU A 22 -8.08 0.43 -4.30
CA LEU A 22 -9.46 -0.03 -4.42
C LEU A 22 -10.02 0.13 -5.84
N THR A 23 -9.43 1.01 -6.65
CA THR A 23 -9.81 1.19 -8.05
C THR A 23 -9.38 -0.01 -8.91
N VAL A 24 -8.34 -0.74 -8.49
CA VAL A 24 -7.78 -1.90 -9.19
C VAL A 24 -8.08 -3.23 -8.49
N ALA A 25 -8.37 -3.20 -7.18
CA ALA A 25 -8.62 -4.40 -6.38
C ALA A 25 -9.89 -5.18 -6.78
N GLY A 26 -10.79 -4.57 -7.54
CA GLY A 26 -12.03 -5.18 -7.99
C GLY A 26 -13.20 -4.87 -7.06
N ALA A 27 -13.74 -5.90 -6.39
CA ALA A 27 -14.92 -5.74 -5.53
C ALA A 27 -14.57 -5.03 -4.21
N ILE A 28 -14.74 -3.70 -4.19
CA ILE A 28 -14.33 -2.82 -3.09
C ILE A 28 -14.82 -3.30 -1.71
N ASP A 29 -16.11 -3.64 -1.57
CA ASP A 29 -16.67 -4.07 -0.28
C ASP A 29 -15.98 -5.34 0.26
N ARG A 30 -15.70 -6.29 -0.64
CA ARG A 30 -14.99 -7.53 -0.28
C ARG A 30 -13.54 -7.23 0.08
N THR A 31 -12.87 -6.36 -0.68
CA THR A 31 -11.49 -5.95 -0.40
C THR A 31 -11.40 -5.28 0.97
N LEU A 32 -12.30 -4.35 1.29
CA LEU A 32 -12.34 -3.68 2.60
C LEU A 32 -12.62 -4.66 3.75
N ALA A 33 -13.54 -5.60 3.57
CA ALA A 33 -13.79 -6.66 4.55
C ALA A 33 -12.53 -7.52 4.78
N THR A 34 -11.85 -7.95 3.72
CA THR A 34 -10.59 -8.69 3.84
C THR A 34 -9.50 -7.88 4.56
N ILE A 35 -9.38 -6.57 4.27
CA ILE A 35 -8.43 -5.69 4.97
C ILE A 35 -8.74 -5.63 6.47
N GLN A 36 -10.01 -5.51 6.85
CA GLN A 36 -10.44 -5.48 8.24
C GLN A 36 -10.24 -6.84 8.94
N ASP A 37 -10.51 -7.95 8.26
CA ASP A 37 -10.26 -9.32 8.76
C ASP A 37 -8.76 -9.58 9.01
N LEU A 38 -7.88 -8.93 8.23
CA LEU A 38 -6.43 -8.94 8.44
C LEU A 38 -5.99 -8.05 9.61
N GLY A 39 -6.91 -7.32 10.25
CA GLY A 39 -6.66 -6.50 11.43
C GLY A 39 -6.23 -5.06 11.12
N TYR A 40 -6.36 -4.59 9.89
CA TYR A 40 -6.07 -3.21 9.53
C TYR A 40 -7.30 -2.32 9.67
N ASP A 41 -7.07 -1.05 10.02
CA ASP A 41 -8.06 0.03 9.95
C ASP A 41 -7.66 1.02 8.84
N PRO A 42 -8.12 0.79 7.60
CA PRO A 42 -7.58 1.51 6.45
C PRO A 42 -8.05 2.97 6.41
N GLN A 43 -7.11 3.90 6.20
CA GLN A 43 -7.45 5.28 5.88
C GLN A 43 -7.69 5.43 4.37
N ILE A 44 -8.87 5.88 3.97
CA ILE A 44 -9.19 6.10 2.55
C ILE A 44 -8.59 7.42 2.08
N ARG A 45 -7.78 7.38 1.01
CA ARG A 45 -7.19 8.56 0.37
C ARG A 45 -7.45 8.55 -1.13
N HIS A 46 -7.84 9.71 -1.66
CA HIS A 46 -7.95 9.93 -3.08
C HIS A 46 -6.62 10.47 -3.60
N VAL A 47 -6.04 9.81 -4.61
CA VAL A 47 -4.78 10.22 -5.23
C VAL A 47 -5.01 10.48 -6.71
N ASN A 48 -4.65 11.68 -7.14
CA ASN A 48 -4.73 12.06 -8.55
C ASN A 48 -3.45 11.61 -9.25
N TYR A 49 -3.56 10.57 -10.06
CA TYR A 49 -2.52 10.17 -11.01
C TYR A 49 -2.82 10.81 -12.38
N SER A 50 -1.82 10.81 -13.26
CA SER A 50 -2.01 11.23 -14.66
C SER A 50 -3.01 10.35 -15.40
N SER A 51 -3.21 9.10 -14.97
CA SER A 51 -4.21 8.14 -15.47
C SER A 51 -5.63 8.40 -14.97
N GLY A 52 -5.81 9.19 -13.90
CA GLY A 52 -7.11 9.41 -13.26
C GLY A 52 -7.02 9.46 -11.74
N VAL A 53 -8.18 9.51 -11.09
CA VAL A 53 -8.28 9.49 -9.62
C VAL A 53 -8.33 8.05 -9.14
N HIS A 54 -7.36 7.67 -8.31
CA HIS A 54 -7.32 6.36 -7.66
C HIS A 54 -7.73 6.50 -6.19
N VAL A 55 -8.44 5.50 -5.69
CA VAL A 55 -8.88 5.43 -4.30
C VAL A 55 -8.04 4.40 -3.57
N LEU A 56 -7.21 4.87 -2.64
CA LEU A 56 -6.29 4.01 -1.89
C LEU A 56 -6.81 3.78 -0.47
N ALA A 57 -6.83 2.52 -0.04
CA ALA A 57 -6.90 2.12 1.35
C ALA A 57 -5.48 2.06 1.92
N ILE A 58 -5.11 3.04 2.74
CA ILE A 58 -3.80 3.10 3.39
C ILE A 58 -3.84 2.22 4.63
N LEU A 59 -3.06 1.13 4.61
CA LEU A 59 -2.98 0.16 5.70
C LEU A 59 -1.96 0.59 6.76
N LYS A 60 -0.81 1.09 6.29
CA LYS A 60 0.25 1.68 7.11
C LYS A 60 0.82 2.90 6.41
N ASP A 61 1.10 3.92 7.20
CA ASP A 61 1.78 5.15 6.78
C ASP A 61 2.67 5.57 7.95
N GLU A 62 3.93 5.13 7.90
CA GLU A 62 4.87 5.28 9.00
C GLU A 62 6.02 6.19 8.58
N GLN A 63 6.41 7.08 9.48
CA GLN A 63 7.59 7.93 9.33
C GLN A 63 8.65 7.51 10.34
N HIS A 64 9.82 7.16 9.83
CA HIS A 64 11.00 6.79 10.57
C HIS A 64 12.03 7.93 10.49
N SER A 65 12.92 7.99 11.49
CA SER A 65 14.00 8.99 11.54
C SER A 65 15.13 8.71 10.55
N GLU A 66 15.25 7.47 10.09
CA GLU A 66 16.34 6.97 9.26
C GLU A 66 15.78 6.26 8.02
N ALA A 67 16.68 5.90 7.10
CA ALA A 67 16.32 5.11 5.94
C ALA A 67 15.79 3.74 6.37
N ILE A 68 14.67 3.33 5.78
CA ILE A 68 14.01 2.07 6.09
C ILE A 68 14.67 0.94 5.30
N ASP A 69 14.91 -0.17 5.99
CA ASP A 69 15.49 -1.38 5.42
C ASP A 69 14.63 -1.96 4.26
N ASP A 70 15.30 -2.60 3.30
CA ASP A 70 14.63 -3.14 2.12
C ASP A 70 13.70 -4.34 2.42
N ASP A 71 13.83 -4.99 3.59
CA ASP A 71 12.97 -6.10 4.02
C ASP A 71 11.85 -5.65 4.98
N TYR A 72 11.83 -4.38 5.39
CA TYR A 72 10.80 -3.86 6.29
C TYR A 72 9.40 -3.93 5.68
N LEU A 73 8.43 -4.47 6.43
CA LEU A 73 7.04 -4.78 6.01
C LEU A 73 6.91 -5.76 4.83
N LEU A 74 7.99 -6.45 4.42
CA LEU A 74 7.92 -7.38 3.29
C LEU A 74 6.96 -8.54 3.56
N GLU A 75 6.97 -9.10 4.77
CA GLU A 75 6.07 -10.20 5.16
C GLU A 75 4.61 -9.75 5.19
N GLU A 76 4.33 -8.57 5.76
CA GLU A 76 2.98 -7.99 5.79
C GLU A 76 2.48 -7.73 4.36
N TRP A 77 3.32 -7.16 3.50
CA TRP A 77 2.99 -6.94 2.10
C TRP A 77 2.70 -8.25 1.36
N LEU A 78 3.49 -9.30 1.57
CA LEU A 78 3.25 -10.63 1.00
C LEU A 78 1.93 -11.22 1.50
N GLN A 79 1.62 -11.06 2.79
CA GLN A 79 0.36 -11.52 3.36
C GLN A 79 -0.83 -10.83 2.68
N VAL A 80 -0.81 -9.50 2.56
CA VAL A 80 -1.89 -8.74 1.92
C VAL A 80 -2.01 -9.13 0.43
N ARG A 81 -0.89 -9.27 -0.29
CA ARG A 81 -0.86 -9.74 -1.69
C ARG A 81 -1.39 -11.16 -1.89
N SER A 82 -1.32 -12.00 -0.86
CA SER A 82 -1.86 -13.37 -0.95
C SER A 82 -3.39 -13.43 -0.86
N GLN A 83 -4.01 -12.39 -0.27
CA GLN A 83 -5.46 -12.33 -0.01
C GLN A 83 -6.20 -11.38 -0.96
N ILE A 84 -5.50 -10.38 -1.49
CA ILE A 84 -6.04 -9.32 -2.36
C ILE A 84 -5.35 -9.40 -3.72
N ASN A 85 -5.98 -8.86 -4.77
CA ASN A 85 -5.38 -8.73 -6.09
C ASN A 85 -3.93 -8.20 -5.97
N PRO A 86 -2.91 -9.01 -6.35
CA PRO A 86 -1.51 -8.64 -6.16
C PRO A 86 -1.09 -7.36 -6.86
N ASP A 87 -1.81 -6.97 -7.92
CA ASP A 87 -1.54 -5.76 -8.71
C ASP A 87 -2.10 -4.49 -8.04
N ALA A 88 -2.99 -4.65 -7.06
CA ALA A 88 -3.58 -3.56 -6.30
C ALA A 88 -2.82 -3.26 -4.99
N VAL A 89 -1.85 -4.08 -4.59
CA VAL A 89 -1.15 -3.91 -3.30
C VAL A 89 0.21 -3.25 -3.51
N HIS A 90 0.36 -2.07 -2.95
CA HIS A 90 1.54 -1.23 -3.10
C HIS A 90 2.31 -1.10 -1.79
N LEU A 91 3.62 -1.28 -1.85
CA LEU A 91 4.55 -0.96 -0.76
C LEU A 91 5.51 0.12 -1.25
N TRP A 92 5.27 1.36 -0.84
CA TRP A 92 6.08 2.51 -1.22
C TRP A 92 7.01 2.90 -0.10
N ARG A 93 8.25 3.23 -0.47
CA ARG A 93 9.28 3.72 0.46
C ARG A 93 9.90 4.98 -0.11
N GLY A 94 10.08 6.00 0.74
CA GLY A 94 10.91 7.14 0.41
C GLY A 94 12.37 6.84 0.72
N LYS A 95 13.20 6.89 -0.33
CA LYS A 95 14.66 6.74 -0.26
C LYS A 95 15.33 8.09 -0.42
#